data_AF-A0A2M9CYJ3-F1
#
_entry.id   AF-A0A2M9CYJ3-F1
#
_cell.length_a   1.000
_cell.length_b   1.000
_cell.length_c   1.000
_cell.angle_alpha   90.00
_cell.angle_beta   90.00
_cell.angle_gamma   90.00
#
_symmetry.space_group_name_H-M   'P 1'
#
loop_
_entity.id
_entity.type
_entity.pdbx_description
1 polymer ?
#
loop_
_entity_poly.entity_id
_entity_poly.type
_entity_poly.pdbx_seq_one_letter_code
_entity_poly.pdbx_strand_id
1 'polypeptide(L)'
;MSVTPAPDETPVGLEPSSGSVASPARFSVWALAALPEVVPGDDLGALVGDAIERDGGLEAGDVVVVTSKIVSKAEGRVRAAADREAAITEETVRPVASRSSDHGVLRIVENRLGLVMAAAGVDASNTPEGTVLLLPEDPDASARAIRAALVRRFGVEVGVVVSDTIGRPWREGQTDIAIGVAGVRVVHDLRGTTDTHGREIRVTQSAVVDEIAGATELVRGKATARPLAIVRGLGRFVTPDDGPGARALVRPAEDDLFRTGSEESYEEGYADGYERGVTEAFDSERDDDDTPVTESY
;
A
#
# COMPACT_ATOMS: atom_id res chain seq x y z
N MET A 1 -37.05 37.01 -0.81
CA MET A 1 -37.36 35.65 -0.30
C MET A 1 -36.36 35.37 0.80
N SER A 2 -36.87 35.32 2.03
CA SER A 2 -36.10 35.07 3.25
C SER A 2 -35.81 33.58 3.35
N VAL A 3 -34.54 33.18 3.39
CA VAL A 3 -34.14 31.79 3.65
C VAL A 3 -33.86 31.66 5.14
N THR A 4 -34.76 30.96 5.83
CA THR A 4 -34.60 30.57 7.24
C THR A 4 -33.55 29.46 7.35
N PRO A 5 -32.57 29.52 8.26
CA PRO A 5 -31.68 28.40 8.51
C PRO A 5 -32.39 27.30 9.32
N ALA A 6 -32.07 26.05 9.02
CA ALA A 6 -32.55 24.85 9.71
C ALA A 6 -32.04 24.79 11.18
N PRO A 7 -32.76 24.10 12.10
CA PRO A 7 -32.38 24.07 13.50
C PRO A 7 -31.11 23.21 13.71
N ASP A 8 -30.27 23.73 14.59
CA ASP A 8 -29.05 23.13 15.13
C ASP A 8 -29.38 21.83 15.88
N GLU A 9 -28.98 20.68 15.33
CA GLU A 9 -29.05 19.41 16.04
C GLU A 9 -27.94 19.38 17.09
N THR A 10 -28.30 19.73 18.32
CA THR A 10 -27.46 19.50 19.50
C THR A 10 -26.98 18.05 19.54
N PRO A 11 -25.67 17.78 19.71
CA PRO A 11 -25.20 16.42 19.90
C PRO A 11 -25.76 15.88 21.21
N VAL A 12 -26.41 14.72 21.13
CA VAL A 12 -26.83 13.95 22.31
C VAL A 12 -25.56 13.64 23.11
N GLY A 13 -25.40 14.32 24.24
CA GLY A 13 -24.31 14.06 25.19
C GLY A 13 -24.40 12.62 25.67
N LEU A 14 -23.46 11.79 25.23
CA LEU A 14 -23.15 10.53 25.90
C LEU A 14 -22.49 10.90 27.22
N GLU A 15 -23.26 10.86 28.31
CA GLU A 15 -22.66 10.91 29.65
C GLU A 15 -21.64 9.78 29.79
N PRO A 16 -20.45 10.05 30.37
CA PRO A 16 -19.44 9.02 30.56
C PRO A 16 -20.00 8.00 31.54
N SER A 17 -20.38 6.82 31.04
CA SER A 17 -20.79 5.71 31.89
C SER A 17 -19.64 5.39 32.84
N SER A 18 -19.89 5.60 34.12
CA SER A 18 -18.99 5.27 35.22
C SER A 18 -18.53 3.81 35.14
N GLY A 19 -17.22 3.58 35.00
CA GLY A 19 -16.53 2.45 35.63
C GLY A 19 -16.73 1.05 35.04
N SER A 20 -17.08 0.88 33.76
CA SER A 20 -16.86 -0.41 33.11
C SER A 20 -15.38 -0.55 32.77
N VAL A 21 -14.65 -1.38 33.51
CA VAL A 21 -13.30 -1.80 33.09
C VAL A 21 -13.49 -2.54 31.76
N ALA A 22 -12.96 -1.97 30.68
CA ALA A 22 -13.04 -2.60 29.36
C ALA A 22 -12.49 -4.03 29.46
N SER A 23 -13.29 -5.01 29.04
CA SER A 23 -12.85 -6.40 28.96
C SER A 23 -11.60 -6.49 28.08
N PRO A 24 -10.66 -7.42 28.34
CA PRO A 24 -9.44 -7.52 27.55
C PRO A 24 -9.78 -7.75 26.07
N ALA A 25 -9.32 -6.83 25.21
CA ALA A 25 -9.43 -6.98 23.76
C ALA A 25 -8.46 -8.07 23.29
N ARG A 26 -8.94 -9.01 22.48
CA ARG A 26 -8.16 -10.14 21.94
C ARG A 26 -8.51 -10.37 20.48
N PHE A 27 -7.54 -10.82 19.72
CA PHE A 27 -7.72 -11.35 18.37
C PHE A 27 -6.75 -12.52 18.17
N SER A 28 -7.04 -13.40 17.21
CA SER A 28 -6.18 -14.51 16.84
C SER A 28 -5.77 -14.39 15.37
N VAL A 29 -4.58 -14.90 15.08
CA VAL A 29 -4.01 -14.95 13.73
C VAL A 29 -3.38 -16.32 13.55
N TRP A 30 -3.70 -16.98 12.45
CA TRP A 30 -3.09 -18.26 12.08
C TRP A 30 -2.96 -18.37 10.57
N ALA A 31 -1.91 -19.06 10.12
CA ALA A 31 -1.68 -19.34 8.72
C ALA A 31 -2.35 -20.67 8.34
N LEU A 32 -2.95 -20.72 7.16
CA LEU A 32 -3.44 -21.98 6.61
C LEU A 32 -2.28 -22.84 6.12
N ALA A 33 -2.54 -24.14 5.94
CA ALA A 33 -1.60 -25.04 5.30
C ALA A 33 -1.19 -24.55 3.90
N ALA A 34 -0.05 -25.03 3.42
CA ALA A 34 0.43 -24.71 2.08
C ALA A 34 -0.62 -25.06 1.02
N LEU A 35 -0.75 -24.19 0.01
CA LEU A 35 -1.58 -24.45 -1.16
C LEU A 35 -0.81 -25.31 -2.17
N PRO A 36 -1.52 -25.99 -3.09
CA PRO A 36 -0.92 -26.43 -4.35
C PRO A 36 -0.23 -25.27 -5.07
N GLU A 37 0.71 -25.58 -5.96
CA GLU A 37 1.34 -24.56 -6.82
C GLU A 37 0.27 -23.89 -7.68
N VAL A 38 0.16 -22.56 -7.54
CA VAL A 38 -0.81 -21.75 -8.28
C VAL A 38 -0.25 -21.44 -9.66
N VAL A 39 -1.05 -21.67 -10.69
CA VAL A 39 -0.68 -21.44 -12.09
C VAL A 39 -1.59 -20.41 -12.75
N PRO A 40 -1.17 -19.79 -13.87
CA PRO A 40 -2.02 -18.86 -14.61
C PRO A 40 -3.38 -19.44 -14.97
N GLY A 41 -4.44 -18.70 -14.65
CA GLY A 41 -5.84 -19.08 -14.91
C GLY A 41 -6.55 -19.81 -13.77
N ASP A 42 -5.85 -20.12 -12.66
CA ASP A 42 -6.49 -20.74 -11.49
C ASP A 42 -7.56 -19.85 -10.85
N ASP A 43 -8.67 -20.47 -10.42
CA ASP A 43 -9.72 -19.78 -9.65
C ASP A 43 -9.29 -19.63 -8.18
N LEU A 44 -8.76 -18.45 -7.84
CA LEU A 44 -8.36 -18.14 -6.47
C LEU A 44 -9.50 -18.17 -5.47
N GLY A 45 -10.72 -17.78 -5.86
CA GLY A 45 -11.87 -17.85 -4.97
C GLY A 45 -12.16 -19.29 -4.56
N ALA A 46 -12.08 -20.22 -5.51
CA ALA A 46 -12.22 -21.65 -5.26
C ALA A 46 -11.05 -22.21 -4.42
N LEU A 47 -9.80 -21.92 -4.81
CA LEU A 47 -8.61 -22.42 -4.10
C LEU A 47 -8.53 -21.94 -2.65
N VAL A 48 -8.78 -20.65 -2.42
CA VAL A 48 -8.80 -20.06 -1.08
C VAL A 48 -9.96 -20.64 -0.28
N GLY A 49 -11.16 -20.74 -0.88
CA GLY A 49 -12.31 -21.35 -0.24
C GLY A 49 -12.08 -22.82 0.17
N ASP A 50 -11.47 -23.62 -0.70
CA ASP A 50 -11.13 -25.01 -0.41
C ASP A 50 -10.13 -25.13 0.76
N ALA A 51 -9.14 -24.25 0.82
CA ALA A 51 -8.16 -24.23 1.90
C ALA A 51 -8.82 -23.87 3.24
N ILE A 52 -9.72 -22.90 3.24
CA ILE A 52 -10.45 -22.47 4.43
C ILE A 52 -11.45 -23.55 4.89
N GLU A 53 -12.15 -24.22 3.98
CA GLU A 53 -13.08 -25.30 4.35
C GLU A 53 -12.36 -26.46 5.05
N ARG A 54 -11.15 -26.82 4.58
CA ARG A 54 -10.30 -27.82 5.25
C ARG A 54 -9.84 -27.41 6.65
N ASP A 55 -9.78 -26.10 6.92
CA ASP A 55 -9.40 -25.52 8.22
C ASP A 55 -10.61 -25.23 9.14
N GLY A 56 -11.83 -25.63 8.73
CA GLY A 56 -13.03 -25.50 9.55
C GLY A 56 -13.93 -24.31 9.21
N GLY A 57 -13.66 -23.58 8.12
CA GLY A 57 -14.53 -22.53 7.59
C GLY A 57 -14.27 -21.13 8.15
N LEU A 58 -15.17 -20.20 7.79
CA LEU A 58 -15.12 -18.79 8.20
C LEU A 58 -16.22 -18.46 9.22
N GLU A 59 -15.91 -17.51 10.10
CA GLU A 59 -16.89 -16.83 10.94
C GLU A 59 -17.14 -15.41 10.43
N ALA A 60 -18.31 -14.85 10.73
CA ALA A 60 -18.62 -13.46 10.40
C ALA A 60 -17.63 -12.51 11.10
N GLY A 61 -17.09 -11.57 10.34
CA GLY A 61 -16.07 -10.63 10.80
C GLY A 61 -14.63 -11.14 10.72
N ASP A 62 -14.39 -12.33 10.16
CA ASP A 62 -13.04 -12.78 9.81
C ASP A 62 -12.45 -11.94 8.68
N VAL A 63 -11.13 -11.77 8.69
CA VAL A 63 -10.36 -11.19 7.60
C VAL A 63 -9.40 -12.24 7.04
N VAL A 64 -9.51 -12.52 5.75
CA VAL A 64 -8.62 -13.42 5.03
C VAL A 64 -7.50 -12.62 4.37
N VAL A 65 -6.26 -12.93 4.70
CA VAL A 65 -5.08 -12.28 4.10
C VAL A 65 -4.42 -13.23 3.11
N VAL A 66 -4.20 -12.74 1.89
CA VAL A 66 -3.69 -13.48 0.74
C VAL A 66 -2.40 -12.80 0.26
N THR A 67 -1.32 -13.54 -0.01
CA THR A 67 -0.12 -12.93 -0.59
C THR A 67 -0.36 -12.48 -2.03
N SER A 68 0.24 -11.34 -2.40
CA SER A 68 0.35 -10.84 -3.77
C SER A 68 0.81 -11.92 -4.74
N LYS A 69 1.76 -12.78 -4.33
CA LYS A 69 2.38 -13.78 -5.20
C LYS A 69 1.39 -14.75 -5.81
N ILE A 70 0.45 -15.30 -5.03
CA ILE A 70 -0.53 -16.24 -5.58
C ILE A 70 -1.57 -15.53 -6.44
N VAL A 71 -1.88 -14.26 -6.12
CA VAL A 71 -2.72 -13.39 -6.94
C VAL A 71 -2.07 -13.17 -8.31
N SER A 72 -0.82 -12.70 -8.32
CA SER A 72 -0.02 -12.50 -9.51
C SER A 72 0.12 -13.76 -10.36
N LYS A 73 0.35 -14.94 -9.75
CA LYS A 73 0.47 -16.20 -10.49
C LYS A 73 -0.83 -16.56 -11.19
N ALA A 74 -1.96 -16.53 -10.49
CA ALA A 74 -3.27 -16.83 -11.07
C ALA A 74 -3.65 -15.85 -12.19
N GLU A 75 -3.29 -14.57 -12.05
CA GLU A 75 -3.52 -13.53 -13.06
C GLU A 75 -2.52 -13.56 -14.22
N GLY A 76 -1.59 -14.53 -14.25
CA GLY A 76 -0.62 -14.65 -15.35
C GLY A 76 0.42 -13.53 -15.38
N ARG A 77 0.72 -12.92 -14.23
CA ARG A 77 1.73 -11.85 -14.08
C ARG A 77 3.17 -12.36 -14.07
N VAL A 78 3.39 -13.62 -14.44
CA VAL A 78 4.72 -14.22 -14.65
C VAL A 78 5.21 -13.80 -16.03
N ARG A 79 6.41 -13.23 -16.10
CA ARG A 79 7.04 -12.84 -17.36
C ARG A 79 8.41 -13.46 -17.52
N ALA A 80 8.71 -13.94 -18.73
CA ALA A 80 10.07 -14.22 -19.11
C ALA A 80 10.84 -12.90 -19.17
N ALA A 81 11.91 -12.80 -18.41
CA ALA A 81 12.75 -11.62 -18.35
C ALA A 81 14.21 -12.08 -18.30
N ALA A 82 14.91 -11.90 -19.42
CA ALA A 82 16.37 -12.07 -19.46
C ALA A 82 17.07 -10.98 -18.63
N ASP A 83 16.44 -9.81 -18.51
CA ASP A 83 16.88 -8.71 -17.67
C ASP A 83 15.74 -8.25 -16.74
N ARG A 84 15.98 -8.39 -15.44
CA ARG A 84 15.05 -7.95 -14.39
C ARG A 84 14.89 -6.43 -14.38
N GLU A 85 15.93 -5.67 -14.74
CA GLU A 85 15.87 -4.21 -14.74
C GLU A 85 14.94 -3.65 -15.82
N ALA A 86 14.81 -4.34 -16.96
CA ALA A 86 13.82 -4.01 -17.96
C ALA A 86 12.40 -4.09 -17.40
N ALA A 87 12.07 -5.19 -16.70
CA ALA A 87 10.75 -5.36 -16.07
C ALA A 87 10.48 -4.31 -14.98
N ILE A 88 11.49 -3.99 -14.16
CA ILE A 88 11.39 -2.91 -13.15
C ILE A 88 11.10 -1.58 -13.85
N THR A 89 11.80 -1.28 -14.93
CA THR A 89 11.65 -0.03 -15.68
C THR A 89 10.28 0.09 -16.34
N GLU A 90 9.74 -1.00 -16.90
CA GLU A 90 8.39 -1.01 -17.46
C GLU A 90 7.31 -0.74 -16.40
N GLU A 91 7.46 -1.27 -15.20
CA GLU A 91 6.50 -1.07 -14.10
C GLU A 91 6.73 0.23 -13.30
N THR A 92 7.82 0.96 -13.60
CA THR A 92 8.15 2.24 -12.97
C THR A 92 7.34 3.37 -13.59
N VAL A 93 6.59 4.10 -12.77
CA VAL A 93 5.98 5.39 -13.14
C VAL A 93 7.01 6.50 -13.03
N ARG A 94 7.76 6.52 -11.92
CA ARG A 94 8.89 7.45 -11.73
C ARG A 94 9.94 6.90 -10.77
N PRO A 95 11.22 7.26 -10.95
CA PRO A 95 12.24 7.01 -9.94
C PRO A 95 11.96 7.84 -8.68
N VAL A 96 12.37 7.30 -7.52
CA VAL A 96 12.33 8.00 -6.23
C VAL A 96 13.72 8.09 -5.65
N ALA A 97 14.39 6.96 -5.50
CA ALA A 97 15.76 6.90 -5.01
C ALA A 97 16.51 5.73 -5.65
N SER A 98 17.81 5.86 -5.80
CA SER A 98 18.67 4.78 -6.27
C SER A 98 19.92 4.66 -5.43
N ARG A 99 20.48 3.45 -5.35
CA ARG A 99 21.77 3.23 -4.70
C ARG A 99 22.51 2.10 -5.40
N SER A 100 23.69 2.43 -5.89
CA SER A 100 24.61 1.44 -6.45
C SER A 100 25.36 0.71 -5.34
N SER A 101 25.58 -0.60 -5.54
CA SER A 101 26.36 -1.45 -4.66
C SER A 101 27.06 -2.55 -5.47
N ASP A 102 27.94 -3.30 -4.83
CA ASP A 102 28.58 -4.48 -5.44
C ASP A 102 27.58 -5.56 -5.89
N HIS A 103 26.35 -5.51 -5.38
CA HIS A 103 25.25 -6.42 -5.71
C HIS A 103 24.29 -5.88 -6.78
N GLY A 104 24.66 -4.77 -7.43
CA GLY A 104 23.84 -4.09 -8.42
C GLY A 104 23.17 -2.82 -7.88
N VAL A 105 22.24 -2.29 -8.66
CA VAL A 105 21.53 -1.04 -8.37
C VAL A 105 20.21 -1.35 -7.68
N LEU A 106 20.06 -0.88 -6.44
CA LEU A 106 18.77 -0.86 -5.76
C LEU A 106 18.02 0.39 -6.21
N ARG A 107 16.78 0.23 -6.66
CA ARG A 107 15.90 1.34 -7.05
C ARG A 107 14.66 1.33 -6.19
N ILE A 108 14.36 2.46 -5.56
CA ILE A 108 13.05 2.79 -5.02
C ILE A 108 12.32 3.60 -6.08
N VAL A 109 11.12 3.17 -6.43
CA VAL A 109 10.32 3.76 -7.50
C VAL A 109 8.87 3.82 -7.09
N GLU A 110 8.11 4.74 -7.68
CA GLU A 110 6.66 4.66 -7.71
C GLU A 110 6.25 3.68 -8.83
N ASN A 111 5.45 2.67 -8.50
CA ASN A 111 4.92 1.74 -9.49
C ASN A 111 3.51 2.15 -9.97
N ARG A 112 2.93 1.39 -10.90
CA ARG A 112 1.60 1.67 -11.48
C ARG A 112 0.43 1.62 -10.48
N LEU A 113 0.63 0.99 -9.32
CA LEU A 113 -0.33 0.99 -8.21
C LEU A 113 -0.20 2.24 -7.32
N GLY A 114 0.79 3.10 -7.57
CA GLY A 114 1.13 4.26 -6.74
C GLY A 114 1.98 3.91 -5.52
N LEU A 115 2.44 2.66 -5.39
CA LEU A 115 3.29 2.23 -4.27
C LEU A 115 4.73 2.70 -4.49
N VAL A 116 5.31 3.33 -3.48
CA VAL A 116 6.73 3.71 -3.46
C VAL A 116 7.54 2.61 -2.78
N MET A 117 8.19 1.77 -3.57
CA MET A 117 8.85 0.57 -3.07
C MET A 117 10.07 0.16 -3.89
N ALA A 118 10.84 -0.80 -3.36
CA ALA A 118 11.97 -1.37 -4.07
C ALA A 118 11.53 -2.13 -5.32
N ALA A 119 12.24 -1.93 -6.43
CA ALA A 119 12.11 -2.68 -7.67
C ALA A 119 10.67 -2.74 -8.22
N ALA A 120 9.84 -1.72 -7.98
CA ALA A 120 8.42 -1.67 -8.37
C ALA A 120 7.54 -2.83 -7.83
N GLY A 121 8.03 -3.63 -6.89
CA GLY A 121 7.39 -4.88 -6.47
C GLY A 121 7.66 -6.08 -7.40
N VAL A 122 8.59 -5.95 -8.35
CA VAL A 122 9.04 -7.04 -9.20
C VAL A 122 9.86 -8.04 -8.40
N ASP A 123 9.31 -9.24 -8.27
CA ASP A 123 9.91 -10.35 -7.53
C ASP A 123 10.57 -11.36 -8.49
N ALA A 124 11.78 -11.80 -8.15
CA ALA A 124 12.48 -12.89 -8.83
C ALA A 124 12.70 -14.11 -7.92
N SER A 125 12.21 -14.04 -6.68
CA SER A 125 12.29 -15.13 -5.72
C SER A 125 11.17 -16.14 -5.94
N ASN A 126 11.49 -17.43 -5.86
CA ASN A 126 10.53 -18.53 -6.01
C ASN A 126 9.77 -18.53 -7.35
N THR A 127 10.40 -17.98 -8.40
CA THR A 127 9.97 -18.11 -9.80
C THR A 127 10.96 -19.01 -10.56
N PRO A 128 10.53 -19.67 -11.65
CA PRO A 128 11.45 -20.38 -12.53
C PRO A 128 12.60 -19.49 -13.03
N GLU A 129 13.77 -20.07 -13.26
CA GLU A 129 14.93 -19.33 -13.77
C GLU A 129 14.58 -18.58 -15.07
N GLY A 130 15.05 -17.33 -15.17
CA GLY A 130 14.74 -16.45 -16.31
C GLY A 130 13.34 -15.85 -16.31
N THR A 131 12.61 -15.94 -15.20
CA THR A 131 11.29 -15.31 -15.04
C THR A 131 11.20 -14.40 -13.82
N VAL A 132 10.36 -13.38 -13.93
CA VAL A 132 9.99 -12.47 -12.85
C VAL A 132 8.48 -12.48 -12.66
N LEU A 133 8.04 -12.15 -11.45
CA LEU A 133 6.64 -11.98 -11.09
C LEU A 133 6.37 -10.50 -10.86
N LEU A 134 5.42 -9.96 -11.62
CA LEU A 134 4.92 -8.60 -11.42
C LEU A 134 3.79 -8.62 -10.39
N LEU A 135 3.51 -7.49 -9.75
CA LEU A 135 2.32 -7.33 -8.92
C LEU A 135 1.02 -7.48 -9.74
N PRO A 136 -0.11 -7.80 -9.08
CA PRO A 136 -1.44 -7.79 -9.72
C PRO A 136 -1.72 -6.42 -10.36
N GLU A 137 -2.47 -6.39 -11.45
CA GLU A 137 -2.80 -5.13 -12.12
C GLU A 137 -3.81 -4.29 -11.32
N ASP A 138 -4.79 -4.95 -10.70
CA ASP A 138 -5.77 -4.35 -9.79
C ASP A 138 -6.00 -5.28 -8.59
N PRO A 139 -5.08 -5.26 -7.59
CA PRO A 139 -5.19 -6.11 -6.40
C PRO A 139 -6.46 -5.84 -5.57
N ASP A 140 -7.06 -4.64 -5.66
CA ASP A 140 -8.35 -4.33 -5.04
C ASP A 140 -9.48 -5.11 -5.74
N ALA A 141 -9.48 -5.20 -7.08
CA ALA A 141 -10.41 -6.04 -7.81
C ALA A 141 -10.23 -7.53 -7.49
N SER A 142 -8.98 -8.01 -7.36
CA SER A 142 -8.70 -9.39 -6.95
C SER A 142 -9.24 -9.67 -5.55
N ALA A 143 -9.05 -8.75 -4.60
CA ALA A 143 -9.60 -8.86 -3.25
C ALA A 143 -11.14 -8.93 -3.27
N ARG A 144 -11.81 -8.09 -4.08
CA ARG A 144 -13.27 -8.11 -4.25
C ARG A 144 -13.77 -9.43 -4.84
N ALA A 145 -13.08 -9.96 -5.86
CA ALA A 145 -13.44 -11.23 -6.47
C ALA A 145 -13.33 -12.40 -5.48
N ILE A 146 -12.23 -12.47 -4.72
CA ILE A 146 -12.03 -13.47 -3.67
C ILE A 146 -13.11 -13.31 -2.59
N ARG A 147 -13.34 -12.10 -2.09
CA ARG A 147 -14.38 -11.82 -1.08
C ARG A 147 -15.74 -12.30 -1.54
N ALA A 148 -16.14 -11.95 -2.76
CA ALA A 148 -17.44 -12.35 -3.30
C ALA A 148 -17.56 -13.88 -3.41
N ALA A 149 -16.49 -14.59 -3.77
CA ALA A 149 -16.49 -16.06 -3.78
C ALA A 149 -16.64 -16.64 -2.37
N LEU A 150 -15.92 -16.11 -1.38
CA LEU A 150 -15.99 -16.57 0.02
C LEU A 150 -17.36 -16.29 0.63
N VAL A 151 -17.93 -15.10 0.43
CA VAL A 151 -19.28 -14.75 0.91
C VAL A 151 -20.32 -15.69 0.30
N ARG A 152 -20.26 -15.95 -1.02
CA ARG A 152 -21.17 -16.91 -1.67
C ARG A 152 -21.03 -18.33 -1.12
N ARG A 153 -19.80 -18.76 -0.80
CA ARG A 153 -19.51 -20.12 -0.35
C ARG A 153 -19.90 -20.36 1.10
N PHE A 154 -19.57 -19.42 1.99
CA PHE A 154 -19.70 -19.60 3.44
C PHE A 154 -20.90 -18.84 4.05
N GLY A 155 -21.52 -17.92 3.31
CA GLY A 155 -22.70 -17.18 3.76
C GLY A 155 -22.43 -16.21 4.92
N VAL A 156 -21.17 -15.82 5.13
CA VAL A 156 -20.73 -14.91 6.21
C VAL A 156 -20.07 -13.66 5.65
N GLU A 157 -20.24 -12.53 6.35
CA GLU A 157 -19.56 -11.28 6.02
C GLU A 157 -18.09 -11.34 6.44
N VAL A 158 -17.18 -11.18 5.49
CA VAL A 158 -15.74 -11.26 5.71
C VAL A 158 -15.00 -10.15 4.97
N GLY A 159 -13.80 -9.86 5.45
CA GLY A 159 -12.83 -9.01 4.77
C GLY A 159 -11.80 -9.83 4.00
N VAL A 160 -11.23 -9.25 2.94
CA VAL A 160 -10.08 -9.79 2.21
C VAL A 160 -9.01 -8.72 2.07
N VAL A 161 -7.76 -9.09 2.37
CA VAL A 161 -6.58 -8.25 2.17
C VAL A 161 -5.57 -8.99 1.32
N VAL A 162 -5.14 -8.40 0.22
CA VAL A 162 -3.97 -8.84 -0.55
C VAL A 162 -2.75 -8.11 -0.01
N SER A 163 -1.76 -8.84 0.49
CA SER A 163 -0.56 -8.28 1.10
C SER A 163 0.68 -8.43 0.23
N ASP A 164 1.61 -7.51 0.37
CA ASP A 164 2.96 -7.65 -0.18
C ASP A 164 4.04 -7.16 0.78
N THR A 165 5.25 -7.68 0.60
CA THR A 165 6.38 -7.37 1.47
C THR A 165 7.12 -6.12 1.00
N ILE A 166 7.31 -5.16 1.91
CA ILE A 166 8.03 -3.90 1.62
C ILE A 166 9.08 -3.58 2.69
N GLY A 167 10.16 -2.91 2.28
CA GLY A 167 11.01 -2.14 3.19
C GLY A 167 10.38 -0.78 3.51
N ARG A 168 10.93 -0.03 4.47
CA ARG A 168 10.40 1.31 4.80
C ARG A 168 11.51 2.27 5.23
N PRO A 169 11.36 3.58 4.98
CA PRO A 169 12.32 4.58 5.45
C PRO A 169 12.58 4.48 6.96
N TRP A 170 13.82 4.80 7.35
CA TRP A 170 14.27 4.97 8.75
C TRP A 170 14.23 3.74 9.64
N ARG A 171 13.87 2.56 9.13
CA ARG A 171 13.86 1.30 9.90
C ARG A 171 14.44 0.17 9.08
N GLU A 172 15.35 -0.58 9.69
CA GLU A 172 15.84 -1.83 9.12
C GLU A 172 14.75 -2.92 9.17
N GLY A 173 14.81 -3.83 8.18
CA GLY A 173 13.85 -4.92 8.02
C GLY A 173 12.66 -4.58 7.14
N GLN A 174 11.92 -5.63 6.78
CA GLN A 174 10.72 -5.56 5.94
C GLN A 174 9.47 -5.89 6.76
N THR A 175 8.33 -5.37 6.34
CA THR A 175 7.00 -5.73 6.84
C THR A 175 6.07 -5.98 5.66
N ASP A 176 4.97 -6.68 5.91
CA ASP A 176 3.89 -6.71 4.93
C ASP A 176 3.00 -5.47 5.08
N ILE A 177 2.50 -5.00 3.94
CA ILE A 177 1.47 -3.96 3.79
C ILE A 177 0.32 -4.49 2.94
N ALA A 178 -0.84 -3.85 3.03
CA ALA A 178 -1.95 -4.13 2.14
C ALA A 178 -1.72 -3.45 0.78
N ILE A 179 -1.82 -4.23 -0.30
CA ILE A 179 -1.82 -3.72 -1.67
C ILE A 179 -3.20 -3.85 -2.34
N GLY A 180 -4.09 -4.67 -1.79
CA GLY A 180 -5.48 -4.79 -2.21
C GLY A 180 -6.41 -5.07 -1.02
N VAL A 181 -7.62 -4.51 -0.99
CA VAL A 181 -8.57 -4.65 0.12
C VAL A 181 -10.00 -4.72 -0.38
N ALA A 182 -10.80 -5.61 0.21
CA ALA A 182 -12.26 -5.60 0.10
C ALA A 182 -12.91 -5.94 1.43
N GLY A 183 -13.96 -5.20 1.83
CA GLY A 183 -14.76 -5.52 3.02
C GLY A 183 -14.07 -5.20 4.35
N VAL A 184 -13.05 -4.34 4.36
CA VAL A 184 -12.34 -3.93 5.57
C VAL A 184 -12.14 -2.42 5.56
N ARG A 185 -12.31 -1.79 6.73
CA ARG A 185 -11.95 -0.40 6.97
C ARG A 185 -10.45 -0.23 6.79
N VAL A 186 -10.07 0.55 5.78
CA VAL A 186 -8.68 0.80 5.40
C VAL A 186 -7.97 1.72 6.41
N VAL A 187 -8.60 2.84 6.75
CA VAL A 187 -8.12 3.79 7.76
C VAL A 187 -9.11 3.85 8.92
N HIS A 188 -8.63 3.66 10.15
CA HIS A 188 -9.38 4.00 11.34
C HIS A 188 -9.08 5.43 11.75
N ASP A 189 -9.95 6.33 11.34
CA ASP A 189 -9.87 7.74 11.66
C ASP A 189 -10.47 8.03 13.04
N LEU A 190 -9.65 8.50 13.96
CA LEU A 190 -10.06 8.90 15.31
C LEU A 190 -10.19 10.42 15.44
N ARG A 191 -9.97 11.18 14.36
CA ARG A 191 -10.08 12.64 14.41
C ARG A 191 -11.53 13.05 14.74
N GLY A 192 -11.68 14.03 15.61
CA GLY A 192 -12.98 14.49 16.12
C GLY A 192 -13.61 13.59 17.19
N THR A 193 -12.99 12.44 17.52
CA THR A 193 -13.39 11.63 18.68
C THR A 193 -12.71 12.12 19.96
N THR A 194 -13.13 11.63 21.14
CA THR A 194 -12.55 12.01 22.43
C THR A 194 -11.66 10.92 23.01
N ASP A 195 -10.54 11.31 23.60
CA ASP A 195 -9.69 10.41 24.39
C ASP A 195 -10.30 10.07 25.76
N THR A 196 -9.59 9.25 26.55
CA THR A 196 -10.02 8.83 27.90
C THR A 196 -10.11 9.96 28.92
N HIS A 197 -9.62 11.16 28.59
CA HIS A 197 -9.69 12.37 29.41
C HIS A 197 -10.69 13.39 28.83
N GLY A 198 -11.49 13.00 27.83
CA GLY A 198 -12.47 13.86 27.17
C GLY A 198 -11.87 14.89 26.20
N ARG A 199 -10.59 14.78 25.85
CA ARG A 199 -9.93 15.70 24.90
C ARG A 199 -10.16 15.21 23.48
N GLU A 200 -10.45 16.14 22.58
CA GLU A 200 -10.60 15.84 21.16
C GLU A 200 -9.27 15.33 20.55
N ILE A 201 -9.35 14.22 19.84
CA ILE A 201 -8.26 13.66 19.04
C ILE A 201 -8.23 14.41 17.71
N ARG A 202 -7.09 14.99 17.34
CA ARG A 202 -6.96 15.84 16.14
C ARG A 202 -6.22 15.20 14.97
N VAL A 203 -5.38 14.20 15.21
CA VAL A 203 -4.42 13.70 14.21
C VAL A 203 -4.49 12.20 14.01
N THR A 204 -4.92 11.44 15.02
CA THR A 204 -4.73 9.99 15.04
C THR A 204 -5.54 9.28 13.95
N GLN A 205 -4.83 8.60 13.06
CA GLN A 205 -5.36 7.70 12.06
C GLN A 205 -4.48 6.45 12.01
N SER A 206 -5.08 5.27 12.05
CA SER A 206 -4.36 3.99 11.94
C SER A 206 -4.66 3.34 10.59
N ALA A 207 -3.61 2.92 9.88
CA ALA A 207 -3.73 2.09 8.68
C ALA A 207 -4.01 0.63 9.09
N VAL A 208 -5.27 0.35 9.41
CA VAL A 208 -5.71 -0.93 10.00
C VAL A 208 -5.30 -2.13 9.13
N VAL A 209 -5.42 -1.99 7.81
CA VAL A 209 -5.11 -3.08 6.87
C VAL A 209 -3.60 -3.38 6.79
N ASP A 210 -2.74 -2.39 7.02
CA ASP A 210 -1.29 -2.61 7.12
C ASP A 210 -0.91 -3.27 8.45
N GLU A 211 -1.59 -2.90 9.55
CA GLU A 211 -1.42 -3.59 10.84
C GLU A 211 -1.85 -5.06 10.73
N ILE A 212 -2.96 -5.34 10.05
CA ILE A 212 -3.44 -6.69 9.75
C ILE A 212 -2.42 -7.45 8.90
N ALA A 213 -1.99 -6.87 7.77
CA ALA A 213 -1.02 -7.48 6.87
C ALA A 213 0.28 -7.84 7.61
N GLY A 214 0.85 -6.89 8.35
CA GLY A 214 2.05 -7.09 9.15
C GLY A 214 1.89 -8.17 10.23
N ALA A 215 0.74 -8.23 10.91
CA ALA A 215 0.47 -9.27 11.91
C ALA A 215 0.40 -10.68 11.29
N THR A 216 -0.20 -10.82 10.12
CA THR A 216 -0.31 -12.13 9.44
C THR A 216 1.02 -12.66 8.94
N GLU A 217 1.98 -11.79 8.62
CA GLU A 217 3.29 -12.24 8.18
C GLU A 217 4.05 -13.02 9.28
N LEU A 218 3.80 -12.72 10.55
CA LEU A 218 4.42 -13.42 11.68
C LEU A 218 4.06 -14.92 11.73
N VAL A 219 2.86 -15.29 11.25
CA VAL A 219 2.42 -16.68 11.23
C VAL A 219 2.64 -17.34 9.87
N ARG A 220 2.55 -16.59 8.76
CA ARG A 220 2.80 -17.11 7.42
C ARG A 220 4.28 -17.38 7.23
N GLY A 221 5.16 -16.43 7.54
CA GLY A 221 6.61 -16.58 7.42
C GLY A 221 7.11 -16.77 5.98
N LYS A 222 8.12 -15.97 5.61
CA LYS A 222 8.67 -15.86 4.24
C LYS A 222 9.12 -17.13 3.52
N ALA A 223 9.46 -18.20 4.26
CA ALA A 223 10.08 -19.41 3.70
C ALA A 223 9.22 -20.67 3.83
N THR A 224 7.97 -20.56 4.27
CA THR A 224 7.17 -21.74 4.64
C THR A 224 6.02 -22.05 3.67
N ALA A 225 5.98 -21.38 2.52
CA ALA A 225 4.99 -21.59 1.46
C ALA A 225 3.52 -21.51 1.94
N ARG A 226 3.23 -20.64 2.90
CA ARG A 226 1.88 -20.40 3.44
C ARG A 226 1.36 -19.05 2.93
N PRO A 227 0.60 -19.01 1.82
CA PRO A 227 0.18 -17.74 1.22
C PRO A 227 -1.09 -17.16 1.87
N LEU A 228 -1.75 -17.90 2.78
CA LEU A 228 -3.02 -17.53 3.39
C LEU A 228 -2.91 -17.45 4.92
N ALA A 229 -3.60 -16.49 5.50
CA ALA A 229 -3.85 -16.40 6.93
C ALA A 229 -5.27 -15.90 7.21
N ILE A 230 -5.80 -16.28 8.37
CA ILE A 230 -7.07 -15.78 8.88
C ILE A 230 -6.81 -14.94 10.13
N VAL A 231 -7.51 -13.81 10.22
CA VAL A 231 -7.55 -12.96 11.40
C VAL A 231 -8.97 -12.94 11.95
N ARG A 232 -9.13 -13.36 13.21
CA ARG A 232 -10.43 -13.41 13.91
C ARG A 232 -10.41 -12.54 15.16
N GLY A 233 -11.55 -11.91 15.45
CA GLY A 233 -11.70 -10.96 16.57
C GLY A 233 -11.50 -9.48 16.19
N LEU A 234 -11.40 -9.19 14.88
CA LEU A 234 -11.32 -7.83 14.33
C LEU A 234 -12.58 -7.40 13.55
N GLY A 235 -13.72 -8.10 13.73
CA GLY A 235 -14.96 -7.86 12.99
C GLY A 235 -15.50 -6.42 13.03
N ARG A 236 -15.15 -5.64 14.07
CA ARG A 236 -15.46 -4.18 14.14
C ARG A 236 -14.86 -3.35 13.00
N PHE A 237 -13.86 -3.88 12.29
CA PHE A 237 -13.25 -3.26 11.12
C PHE A 237 -13.75 -3.86 9.80
N VAL A 238 -14.51 -4.96 9.83
CA VAL A 238 -15.11 -5.54 8.62
C VAL A 238 -16.35 -4.73 8.24
N THR A 239 -16.53 -4.49 6.94
CA THR A 239 -17.62 -3.69 6.39
C THR A 239 -18.53 -4.51 5.48
N PRO A 240 -19.84 -4.20 5.40
CA PRO A 240 -20.75 -4.86 4.47
C PRO A 240 -20.37 -4.59 3.00
N ASP A 241 -19.98 -3.35 2.69
CA ASP A 241 -19.52 -2.96 1.36
C ASP A 241 -18.03 -3.28 1.16
N ASP A 242 -17.59 -3.41 -0.10
CA ASP A 242 -16.18 -3.64 -0.44
C ASP A 242 -15.25 -2.50 0.00
N GLY A 243 -15.76 -1.27 0.06
CA GLY A 243 -15.00 -0.09 0.43
C GLY A 243 -14.06 0.42 -0.68
N PRO A 244 -13.19 1.39 -0.35
CA PRO A 244 -12.40 2.13 -1.34
C PRO A 244 -11.14 1.40 -1.84
N GLY A 245 -10.76 0.28 -1.21
CA GLY A 245 -9.53 -0.45 -1.55
C GLY A 245 -8.26 0.11 -0.90
N ALA A 246 -7.14 -0.60 -1.05
CA ALA A 246 -5.83 -0.25 -0.51
C ALA A 246 -5.27 1.04 -1.12
N ARG A 247 -5.66 1.38 -2.35
CA ARG A 247 -5.20 2.61 -3.02
C ARG A 247 -5.57 3.88 -2.24
N ALA A 248 -6.57 3.82 -1.37
CA ALA A 248 -6.92 4.91 -0.47
C ALA A 248 -5.83 5.22 0.58
N LEU A 249 -4.86 4.33 0.82
CA LEU A 249 -3.69 4.59 1.67
C LEU A 249 -2.54 5.28 0.93
N VAL A 250 -2.54 5.25 -0.40
CA VAL A 250 -1.49 5.88 -1.19
C VAL A 250 -1.59 7.39 -1.00
N ARG A 251 -0.53 7.98 -0.47
CA ARG A 251 -0.48 9.42 -0.25
C ARG A 251 -0.43 10.15 -1.61
N PRO A 252 -1.31 11.14 -1.84
CA PRO A 252 -1.24 11.96 -3.03
C PRO A 252 0.08 12.72 -3.15
N ALA A 253 0.43 13.07 -4.39
CA ALA A 253 1.68 13.75 -4.72
C ALA A 253 1.88 15.07 -3.98
N GLU A 254 0.80 15.83 -3.88
CA GLU A 254 0.71 17.14 -3.24
C GLU A 254 0.95 17.11 -1.73
N ASP A 255 0.69 15.96 -1.10
CA ASP A 255 0.84 15.77 0.35
C ASP A 255 2.15 15.04 0.70
N ASP A 256 2.89 14.53 -0.29
CA ASP A 256 4.09 13.73 -0.09
C ASP A 256 5.35 14.59 0.08
N LEU A 257 5.71 14.84 1.35
CA LEU A 257 6.93 15.54 1.72
C LEU A 257 8.23 14.76 1.45
N PHE A 258 8.15 13.47 1.09
CA PHE A 258 9.30 12.59 0.86
C PHE A 258 9.36 12.08 -0.59
N ARG A 259 8.81 12.89 -1.50
CA ARG A 259 8.58 12.52 -2.90
C ARG A 259 9.84 12.09 -3.66
N THR A 260 10.99 12.66 -3.33
CA THR A 260 12.27 12.43 -4.03
C THR A 260 13.36 12.06 -3.02
N GLY A 261 14.30 11.20 -3.41
CA GLY A 261 15.45 10.82 -2.61
C GLY A 261 16.42 11.98 -2.40
N SER A 262 17.24 11.91 -1.34
CA SER A 262 18.12 13.02 -0.95
C SER A 262 19.20 13.32 -1.99
N GLU A 263 19.76 12.29 -2.62
CA GLU A 263 20.79 12.43 -3.66
C GLU A 263 20.17 13.00 -4.94
N GLU A 264 19.03 12.44 -5.35
CA GLU A 264 18.27 12.90 -6.52
C GLU A 264 17.81 14.36 -6.36
N SER A 265 17.36 14.75 -5.17
CA SER A 265 16.95 16.14 -4.88
C SER A 265 18.14 17.12 -4.92
N TYR A 266 19.33 16.66 -4.49
CA TYR A 266 20.55 17.47 -4.56
C TYR A 266 21.00 17.65 -6.00
N GLU A 267 20.99 16.59 -6.80
CA GLU A 267 21.37 16.62 -8.21
C GLU A 267 20.43 17.51 -9.03
N GLU A 268 19.12 17.39 -8.83
CA GLU A 268 18.12 18.24 -9.48
C GLU A 268 18.35 19.72 -9.14
N GLY A 269 18.50 20.04 -7.85
CA GLY A 269 18.76 21.42 -7.42
C GLY A 269 20.11 21.97 -7.92
N TYR A 270 21.14 21.14 -8.01
CA TYR A 270 22.44 21.52 -8.56
C TYR A 270 22.34 21.83 -10.07
N ALA A 271 21.65 20.97 -10.82
CA ALA A 271 21.45 21.15 -12.26
C ALA A 271 20.66 22.44 -12.56
N ASP A 272 19.55 22.66 -11.85
CA ASP A 272 18.72 23.87 -11.95
C ASP A 272 19.53 25.14 -11.66
N GLY A 273 20.32 25.11 -10.59
CA GLY A 273 21.17 26.24 -10.21
C GLY A 273 22.27 26.51 -11.24
N TYR A 274 22.89 25.47 -11.77
CA TYR A 274 23.93 25.57 -12.80
C TYR A 274 23.35 26.18 -14.10
N GLU A 275 22.20 25.70 -14.57
CA GLU A 275 21.55 26.19 -15.79
C GLU A 275 21.15 27.68 -15.67
N ARG A 276 20.61 28.08 -14.52
CA ARG A 276 20.30 29.50 -14.25
C ARG A 276 21.54 30.36 -14.24
N GLY A 277 22.61 29.93 -13.55
CA GLY A 277 23.86 30.68 -13.51
C GLY A 277 24.52 30.82 -14.88
N VAL A 278 24.45 29.79 -15.72
CA VAL A 278 24.91 29.85 -17.11
C VAL A 278 24.08 30.85 -17.92
N THR A 279 22.75 30.81 -17.80
CA THR A 279 21.85 31.73 -18.50
C THR A 279 22.10 33.19 -18.10
N GLU A 280 22.21 33.47 -16.80
CA GLU A 280 22.48 34.81 -16.27
C GLU A 280 23.84 35.36 -16.75
N ALA A 281 24.88 34.52 -16.79
CA ALA A 281 26.19 34.92 -17.29
C ALA A 281 26.13 35.31 -18.78
N PHE A 282 25.47 34.51 -19.63
CA PHE A 282 25.34 34.82 -21.06
C PHE A 282 24.48 36.06 -21.35
N ASP A 283 23.45 36.32 -20.54
CA ASP A 283 22.64 37.54 -20.69
C ASP A 283 23.41 38.79 -20.21
N SER A 284 24.24 38.68 -19.16
CA SER A 284 25.10 39.79 -18.72
C SER A 284 26.17 40.18 -19.74
N GLU A 285 26.71 39.23 -20.51
CA GLU A 285 27.69 39.50 -21.57
C GLU A 285 27.05 40.16 -22.81
N ARG A 286 25.73 40.03 -23.01
CA ARG A 286 25.00 40.72 -24.10
C ARG A 286 24.71 42.18 -23.80
N ASP A 287 24.43 42.51 -22.54
CA ASP A 287 24.16 43.90 -22.14
C ASP A 287 25.43 44.78 -22.17
N ASP A 288 26.62 44.19 -22.00
CA ASP A 288 27.89 44.92 -22.05
C ASP A 288 28.36 45.27 -23.49
N ASP A 289 27.87 44.57 -24.53
CA ASP A 289 28.28 44.80 -25.93
C ASP A 289 27.41 45.85 -26.66
N ASP A 290 26.32 46.31 -26.06
CA ASP A 290 25.37 47.27 -26.67
C ASP A 290 25.55 48.73 -26.18
N THR A 291 26.67 49.04 -25.53
CA THR A 291 27.00 50.42 -25.14
C THR A 291 27.53 51.19 -26.37
N PRO A 292 26.82 52.20 -26.91
CA PRO A 292 27.32 52.94 -28.06
C PRO A 292 28.54 53.75 -27.62
N VAL A 293 29.70 53.46 -28.23
CA VAL A 293 30.90 54.26 -28.07
C VAL A 293 30.62 55.64 -28.67
N THR A 294 30.22 56.61 -27.85
CA THR A 294 30.17 58.00 -28.26
C THR A 294 31.60 58.55 -28.28
N GLU A 295 32.27 58.42 -29.43
CA GLU A 295 33.45 59.22 -29.75
C GLU A 295 33.04 60.70 -29.78
N SER A 296 33.61 61.49 -28.88
CA SER A 296 33.55 62.96 -28.94
C SER A 296 34.91 63.48 -29.42
N TYR A 297 34.85 64.26 -30.51
CA TYR A 297 35.95 65.03 -31.10
C TYR A 297 36.35 66.23 -30.24
#